data_AF-A0A855FSX4-F1
#
_entry.id   AF-A0A855FSX4-F1
#
_cell.length_a   1.000
_cell.length_b   1.000
_cell.length_c   1.000
_cell.angle_alpha   90.00
_cell.angle_beta   90.00
_cell.angle_gamma   90.00
#
_symmetry.space_group_name_H-M   'P 1'
#
loop_
_entity.id
_entity.type
_entity.pdbx_description
1 polymer ?
#
loop_
_entity_poly.entity_id
_entity_poly.type
_entity_poly.pdbx_seq_one_letter_code
_entity_poly.pdbx_strand_id
1 'polypeptide(L)'
;MDRHGCRYTQPLKPQQLTWNRQKKKQCQTNQYPTPEQNEIAYLNCETDITRTHISELEILENQLYTEVKEAKLQKVKQEAHDSLEVLQTTWNTIPESIKDQLSTNFKNWTKSADNECDSAKPADTQVQTDINRHICIIKLVRVKTKELEGYKI
;
A
#
# COMPACT_ATOMS: atom_id res chain seq x y z
N MET A 1 -22.58 -6.59 -6.50
CA MET A 1 -21.66 -5.79 -7.32
C MET A 1 -21.01 -4.77 -6.41
N ASP A 2 -19.90 -5.19 -5.80
CA ASP A 2 -19.22 -4.50 -4.70
C ASP A 2 -18.50 -3.24 -5.16
N ARG A 3 -18.86 -2.11 -4.57
CA ARG A 3 -18.11 -0.85 -4.62
C ARG A 3 -17.41 -0.61 -3.28
N HIS A 4 -16.48 -1.49 -2.93
CA HIS A 4 -15.64 -1.32 -1.73
C HIS A 4 -14.19 -0.99 -2.04
N GLY A 5 -13.89 -0.47 -3.24
CA GLY A 5 -12.52 -0.20 -3.69
C GLY A 5 -12.04 1.26 -3.67
N CYS A 6 -12.93 2.27 -3.62
CA CYS A 6 -12.52 3.68 -3.69
C CYS A 6 -13.52 4.58 -2.95
N ARG A 7 -13.44 4.66 -1.62
CA ARG A 7 -13.89 5.87 -0.90
C ARG A 7 -12.62 6.55 -0.39
N TYR A 8 -12.62 7.88 -0.35
CA TYR A 8 -11.62 8.73 0.34
C TYR A 8 -10.45 9.32 -0.45
N THR A 9 -10.61 9.56 -1.76
CA THR A 9 -10.04 10.81 -2.32
C THR A 9 -11.17 11.75 -2.63
N GLN A 10 -11.68 12.44 -1.61
CA GLN A 10 -12.28 13.74 -1.86
C GLN A 10 -11.22 14.55 -2.62
N PRO A 11 -11.55 15.24 -3.72
CA PRO A 11 -10.50 15.77 -4.60
C PRO A 11 -9.75 16.91 -3.89
N LEU A 12 -8.58 16.58 -3.33
CA LEU A 12 -7.74 17.46 -2.51
C LEU A 12 -7.34 18.73 -3.25
N LYS A 13 -7.12 18.64 -4.56
CA LYS A 13 -6.74 19.78 -5.39
C LYS A 13 -7.84 20.86 -5.47
N PRO A 14 -9.11 20.55 -5.82
CA PRO A 14 -10.23 21.48 -5.69
C PRO A 14 -10.40 22.07 -4.27
N GLN A 15 -10.19 21.27 -3.22
CA GLN A 15 -10.26 21.75 -1.85
C GLN A 15 -9.16 22.76 -1.55
N GLN A 16 -7.91 22.47 -1.94
CA GLN A 16 -6.78 23.39 -1.80
C GLN A 16 -7.02 24.71 -2.53
N LEU A 17 -7.58 24.67 -3.74
CA LEU A 17 -7.92 25.88 -4.49
C LEU A 17 -9.01 26.71 -3.80
N THR A 18 -9.98 26.05 -3.18
CA THR A 18 -11.05 26.69 -2.42
C THR A 18 -10.50 27.34 -1.14
N TRP A 19 -9.69 26.58 -0.41
CA TRP A 19 -9.00 27.04 0.80
C TRP A 19 -8.11 28.26 0.51
N ASN A 20 -7.30 28.23 -0.56
CA ASN A 20 -6.46 29.37 -0.96
C ASN A 20 -7.28 30.66 -1.15
N ARG A 21 -8.47 30.56 -1.75
CA ARG A 21 -9.37 31.70 -1.94
C ARG A 21 -9.99 32.19 -0.63
N GLN A 22 -10.33 31.26 0.27
CA GLN A 22 -10.91 31.59 1.57
C GLN A 22 -9.89 32.25 2.49
N LYS A 23 -8.68 31.70 2.59
CA LYS A 23 -7.57 32.27 3.36
C LYS A 23 -7.33 33.75 3.00
N LYS A 24 -7.18 34.03 1.71
CA LYS A 24 -6.99 35.41 1.22
C LYS A 24 -8.10 36.36 1.65
N LYS A 25 -9.36 35.89 1.67
CA LYS A 25 -10.50 36.70 2.12
C LYS A 25 -10.52 36.88 3.64
N GLN A 26 -10.16 35.84 4.39
CA GLN A 26 -10.15 35.86 5.86
C GLN A 26 -9.08 36.80 6.41
N CYS A 27 -7.92 36.89 5.76
CA CYS A 27 -6.82 37.74 6.23
C CYS A 27 -6.90 39.19 5.76
N GLN A 28 -7.80 39.54 4.84
CA GLN A 28 -7.98 40.92 4.40
C GLN A 28 -8.43 41.81 5.57
N THR A 29 -7.61 42.81 5.91
CA THR A 29 -7.87 43.75 7.00
C THR A 29 -7.45 45.16 6.61
N ASN A 30 -8.25 46.15 7.04
CA ASN A 30 -7.94 47.59 7.00
C ASN A 30 -8.15 48.22 8.39
N GLN A 31 -7.97 47.42 9.44
CA GLN A 31 -8.27 47.81 10.82
C GLN A 31 -7.18 48.68 11.46
N TYR A 32 -6.00 48.77 10.84
CA TYR A 32 -4.86 49.50 11.39
C TYR A 32 -4.66 50.88 10.73
N PRO A 33 -4.11 51.88 11.46
CA PRO A 33 -3.95 53.25 10.98
C PRO A 33 -3.04 53.41 9.75
N THR A 34 -2.07 52.53 9.57
CA THR A 34 -1.07 52.63 8.50
C THR A 34 -1.16 51.46 7.52
N PRO A 35 -0.85 51.66 6.23
CA PRO A 35 -0.76 50.57 5.26
C PRO A 35 0.17 49.45 5.71
N GLU A 36 1.32 49.79 6.30
CA GLU A 36 2.33 48.83 6.76
C GLU A 36 1.81 47.94 7.90
N GLN A 37 1.05 48.51 8.85
CA GLN A 37 0.44 47.72 9.92
C GLN A 37 -0.63 46.76 9.40
N ASN A 38 -1.41 47.16 8.39
CA ASN A 38 -2.38 46.27 7.74
C ASN A 38 -1.67 45.14 6.96
N GLU A 39 -0.55 45.44 6.30
CA GLU A 39 0.26 44.43 5.61
C GLU A 39 0.87 43.43 6.59
N ILE A 40 1.44 43.89 7.71
CA ILE A 40 1.97 43.00 8.77
C ILE A 40 0.85 42.11 9.32
N ALA A 41 -0.33 42.66 9.60
CA ALA A 41 -1.47 41.89 10.09
C ALA A 41 -1.96 40.85 9.06
N TYR A 42 -2.01 41.22 7.78
CA TYR A 42 -2.34 40.30 6.69
C TYR A 42 -1.34 39.14 6.62
N LEU A 43 -0.03 39.44 6.64
CA LEU A 43 1.02 38.43 6.58
C LEU A 43 1.00 37.50 7.79
N ASN A 44 0.84 38.04 9.00
CA ASN A 44 0.75 37.21 10.21
C ASN A 44 -0.44 36.25 10.14
N CYS A 45 -1.62 36.74 9.73
CA CYS A 45 -2.80 35.90 9.53
C CYS A 45 -2.55 34.80 8.48
N GLU A 46 -1.98 35.16 7.33
CA GLU A 46 -1.68 34.19 6.27
C GLU A 46 -0.69 33.12 6.74
N THR A 47 0.33 33.51 7.50
CA THR A 47 1.32 32.60 8.09
C THR A 47 0.67 31.64 9.07
N ASP A 48 -0.12 32.15 10.03
CA ASP A 48 -0.77 31.32 11.05
C ASP A 48 -1.73 30.31 10.44
N ILE A 49 -2.62 30.77 9.54
CA ILE A 49 -3.60 29.90 8.87
C ILE A 49 -2.89 28.87 7.98
N THR A 50 -1.83 29.28 7.26
CA THR A 50 -1.07 28.35 6.41
C THR A 50 -0.36 27.28 7.24
N ARG A 51 0.19 27.64 8.40
CA ARG A 51 0.86 26.68 9.29
C ARG A 51 -0.11 25.61 9.78
N THR A 52 -1.31 26.00 10.22
CA THR A 52 -2.35 25.05 10.64
C THR A 52 -2.73 24.11 9.49
N HIS A 53 -2.96 24.66 8.30
CA HIS A 53 -3.35 23.87 7.13
C HIS A 53 -2.27 22.88 6.68
N ILE A 54 -0.98 23.25 6.77
CA ILE A 54 0.12 22.32 6.51
C ILE A 54 0.05 21.12 7.46
N SER A 55 -0.12 21.36 8.76
CA SER A 55 -0.22 20.28 9.74
C SER A 55 -1.45 19.39 9.52
N GLU A 56 -2.58 19.94 9.09
CA GLU A 56 -3.76 19.14 8.71
C GLU A 56 -3.48 18.25 7.49
N LEU A 57 -2.82 18.80 6.46
CA LEU A 57 -2.44 18.05 5.27
C LEU A 57 -1.41 16.94 5.58
N GLU A 58 -0.45 17.19 6.47
CA GLU A 58 0.53 16.20 6.91
C GLU A 58 -0.14 15.02 7.65
N ILE A 59 -1.12 15.31 8.52
CA ILE A 59 -1.90 14.27 9.19
C ILE A 59 -2.66 13.42 8.17
N LEU A 60 -3.32 14.09 7.20
CA LEU A 60 -4.08 13.41 6.16
C LEU A 60 -3.19 12.55 5.25
N GLU A 61 -2.02 13.07 4.87
CA GLU A 61 -1.03 12.32 4.08
C GLU A 61 -0.60 11.04 4.81
N ASN A 62 -0.28 11.14 6.10
CA ASN A 62 0.12 9.99 6.91
C ASN A 62 -1.00 8.93 7.02
N GLN A 63 -2.25 9.36 7.18
CA GLN A 63 -3.42 8.48 7.19
C GLN A 63 -3.57 7.75 5.85
N LEU A 64 -3.61 8.51 4.75
CA LEU A 64 -3.75 7.94 3.40
C LEU A 64 -2.61 6.99 3.06
N TYR A 65 -1.37 7.33 3.43
CA TYR A 65 -0.21 6.49 3.20
C TYR A 65 -0.31 5.15 3.95
N THR A 66 -0.82 5.18 5.19
CA THR A 66 -1.09 3.98 5.99
C THR A 66 -2.18 3.13 5.34
N GLU A 67 -3.31 3.72 5.00
CA GLU A 67 -4.44 3.02 4.35
C GLU A 67 -4.03 2.38 3.02
N VAL A 68 -3.26 3.10 2.18
CA VAL A 68 -2.76 2.58 0.90
C VAL A 68 -1.82 1.40 1.11
N LYS A 69 -0.94 1.47 2.13
CA LYS A 69 -0.04 0.36 2.48
C LYS A 69 -0.82 -0.86 2.97
N GLU A 70 -1.82 -0.67 3.82
CA GLU A 70 -2.68 -1.75 4.30
C GLU A 70 -3.52 -2.38 3.18
N ALA A 71 -4.13 -1.58 2.33
CA ALA A 71 -4.88 -2.05 1.17
C ALA A 71 -3.97 -2.86 0.22
N LYS A 72 -2.74 -2.38 -0.01
CA LYS A 72 -1.73 -3.12 -0.77
C LYS A 72 -1.40 -4.45 -0.10
N LEU A 73 -1.18 -4.47 1.22
CA LEU A 73 -0.92 -5.68 1.99
C LEU A 73 -2.05 -6.71 1.85
N GLN A 74 -3.31 -6.29 1.99
CA GLN A 74 -4.45 -7.19 1.83
C GLN A 74 -4.53 -7.77 0.41
N LYS A 75 -4.28 -6.93 -0.61
CA LYS A 75 -4.24 -7.38 -2.00
C LYS A 75 -3.15 -8.43 -2.24
N VAL A 76 -1.90 -8.19 -1.82
CA VAL A 76 -0.82 -9.19 -2.02
C VAL A 76 -0.99 -10.43 -1.15
N LYS A 77 -1.63 -10.32 0.03
CA LYS A 77 -2.03 -11.47 0.84
C LYS A 77 -2.99 -12.38 0.08
N GLN A 78 -4.03 -11.80 -0.52
CA GLN A 78 -4.99 -12.55 -1.32
C GLN A 78 -4.30 -13.18 -2.54
N GLU A 79 -3.50 -12.42 -3.28
CA GLU A 79 -2.77 -12.95 -4.45
C GLU A 79 -1.81 -14.11 -4.09
N ALA A 80 -1.18 -14.06 -2.91
CA ALA A 80 -0.35 -15.15 -2.41
C ALA A 80 -1.17 -16.38 -2.07
N HIS A 81 -2.33 -16.20 -1.41
CA HIS A 81 -3.26 -17.29 -1.12
C HIS A 81 -3.75 -17.97 -2.41
N ASP A 82 -4.23 -17.18 -3.37
CA ASP A 82 -4.71 -17.69 -4.66
C ASP A 82 -3.60 -18.44 -5.41
N SER A 83 -2.36 -17.92 -5.36
CA SER A 83 -1.22 -18.59 -5.99
C SER A 83 -0.93 -19.96 -5.37
N LEU A 84 -1.02 -20.07 -4.04
CA LEU A 84 -0.84 -21.34 -3.32
C LEU A 84 -1.98 -22.33 -3.63
N GLU A 85 -3.21 -21.85 -3.76
CA GLU A 85 -4.34 -22.69 -4.17
C GLU A 85 -4.13 -23.26 -5.59
N VAL A 86 -3.65 -22.44 -6.53
CA VAL A 86 -3.30 -22.89 -7.89
C VAL A 86 -2.17 -23.93 -7.86
N LEU A 87 -1.16 -23.73 -7.01
CA LEU A 87 -0.08 -24.72 -6.82
C LEU A 87 -0.62 -26.04 -6.29
N GLN A 88 -1.47 -26.00 -5.27
CA GLN A 88 -2.08 -27.19 -4.67
C GLN A 88 -2.95 -27.91 -5.69
N THR A 89 -3.76 -27.18 -6.46
CA THR A 89 -4.60 -27.74 -7.52
C THR A 89 -3.74 -28.40 -8.59
N THR A 90 -2.66 -27.72 -9.02
CA THR A 90 -1.70 -28.27 -9.97
C THR A 90 -1.03 -29.54 -9.45
N TRP A 91 -0.57 -29.54 -8.18
CA TRP A 91 -0.05 -30.74 -7.54
C TRP A 91 -1.08 -31.87 -7.57
N ASN A 92 -2.34 -31.59 -7.23
CA ASN A 92 -3.40 -32.60 -7.17
C ASN A 92 -3.68 -33.25 -8.53
N THR A 93 -3.48 -32.56 -9.65
CA THR A 93 -3.66 -33.11 -11.01
C THR A 93 -2.56 -34.08 -11.46
N ILE A 94 -1.42 -34.14 -10.76
CA ILE A 94 -0.32 -35.04 -11.10
C ILE A 94 -0.68 -36.49 -10.70
N PRO A 95 -0.39 -37.50 -11.55
CA PRO A 95 -0.56 -38.90 -11.21
C PRO A 95 0.17 -39.32 -9.93
N GLU A 96 -0.43 -40.21 -9.15
CA GLU A 96 0.11 -40.59 -7.83
C GLU A 96 1.52 -41.19 -7.90
N SER A 97 1.78 -42.02 -8.90
CA SER A 97 3.11 -42.62 -9.12
C SER A 97 4.22 -41.58 -9.37
N ILE A 98 3.87 -40.41 -9.90
CA ILE A 98 4.80 -39.29 -10.09
C ILE A 98 4.88 -38.44 -8.82
N LYS A 99 3.74 -38.20 -8.14
CA LYS A 99 3.73 -37.50 -6.84
C LYS A 99 4.62 -38.20 -5.81
N ASP A 100 4.59 -39.52 -5.74
CA ASP A 100 5.43 -40.29 -4.82
C ASP A 100 6.92 -39.98 -5.04
N GLN A 101 7.36 -39.96 -6.30
CA GLN A 101 8.74 -39.63 -6.68
C GLN A 101 9.11 -38.19 -6.36
N LEU A 102 8.15 -37.25 -6.50
CA LEU A 102 8.39 -35.83 -6.27
C LEU A 102 8.18 -35.39 -4.81
N SER A 103 7.53 -36.21 -3.98
CA SER A 103 7.02 -35.82 -2.65
C SER A 103 8.09 -35.22 -1.73
N THR A 104 9.28 -35.82 -1.69
CA THR A 104 10.40 -35.33 -0.89
C THR A 104 10.94 -34.00 -1.44
N ASN A 105 11.11 -33.91 -2.77
CA ASN A 105 11.58 -32.69 -3.42
C ASN A 105 10.59 -31.54 -3.22
N PHE A 106 9.29 -31.82 -3.33
CA PHE A 106 8.24 -30.82 -3.12
C PHE A 106 8.22 -30.32 -1.67
N LYS A 107 8.28 -31.22 -0.69
CA LYS A 107 8.38 -30.85 0.74
C LYS A 107 9.62 -30.03 1.07
N ASN A 108 10.78 -30.40 0.51
CA ASN A 108 12.02 -29.67 0.71
C ASN A 108 11.96 -28.28 0.07
N TRP A 109 11.38 -28.19 -1.13
CA TRP A 109 11.14 -26.92 -1.80
C TRP A 109 10.23 -26.01 -0.97
N THR A 110 9.12 -26.49 -0.41
CA THR A 110 8.22 -25.67 0.43
C THR A 110 8.98 -25.05 1.60
N LYS A 111 9.76 -25.84 2.34
CA LYS A 111 10.58 -25.35 3.45
C LYS A 111 11.62 -24.33 3.01
N SER A 112 12.27 -24.57 1.86
CA SER A 112 13.26 -23.65 1.31
C SER A 112 12.63 -22.32 0.90
N ALA A 113 11.45 -22.36 0.27
CA ALA A 113 10.72 -21.18 -0.15
C ALA A 113 10.27 -20.32 1.04
N ASP A 114 9.77 -20.95 2.10
CA ASP A 114 9.42 -20.24 3.33
C ASP A 114 10.64 -19.55 3.95
N ASN A 115 11.75 -20.29 4.11
CA ASN A 115 12.99 -19.72 4.65
C ASN A 115 13.57 -18.59 3.78
N GLU A 116 13.51 -18.72 2.46
CA GLU A 116 13.96 -17.67 1.54
C GLU A 116 13.11 -16.40 1.69
N CYS A 117 11.79 -16.55 1.77
CA CYS A 117 10.90 -15.41 1.91
C CYS A 117 10.90 -14.79 3.31
N ASP A 118 11.25 -15.57 4.35
CA ASP A 118 11.44 -15.09 5.73
C ASP A 118 12.78 -14.36 5.90
N SER A 119 13.81 -14.75 5.14
CA SER A 119 15.14 -14.12 5.16
C SER A 119 15.30 -12.94 4.19
N ALA A 120 14.26 -12.64 3.39
CA ALA A 120 14.21 -11.43 2.57
C ALA A 120 14.38 -10.19 3.47
N LYS A 121 15.32 -9.30 3.10
CA LYS A 121 15.72 -8.16 3.94
C LYS A 121 14.50 -7.43 4.53
N PRO A 122 14.40 -7.32 5.88
CA PRO A 122 13.32 -6.57 6.49
C PRO A 122 13.37 -5.12 6.02
N ALA A 123 12.19 -4.56 5.75
CA ALA A 123 12.03 -3.16 5.44
C ALA A 123 11.88 -2.34 6.73
N ASP A 124 11.90 -1.02 6.60
CA ASP A 124 11.78 -0.08 7.73
C ASP A 124 10.48 -0.24 8.53
N THR A 125 9.45 -0.89 7.95
CA THR A 125 8.18 -1.16 8.62
C THR A 125 7.75 -2.62 8.45
N GLN A 126 7.07 -3.16 9.48
CA GLN A 126 6.53 -4.52 9.45
C GLN A 126 5.59 -4.74 8.26
N VAL A 127 4.72 -3.77 7.96
CA VAL A 127 3.79 -3.83 6.82
C VAL A 127 4.54 -4.01 5.50
N GLN A 128 5.67 -3.32 5.32
CA GLN A 128 6.46 -3.44 4.09
C GLN A 128 7.24 -4.77 4.05
N THR A 129 7.72 -5.26 5.19
CA THR A 129 8.31 -6.60 5.33
C THR A 129 7.30 -7.68 4.93
N ASP A 130 6.06 -7.61 5.43
CA ASP A 130 5.00 -8.56 5.08
C ASP A 130 4.66 -8.52 3.58
N ILE A 131 4.55 -7.31 3.00
CA ILE A 131 4.35 -7.15 1.55
C ILE A 131 5.47 -7.84 0.77
N ASN A 132 6.73 -7.64 1.17
CA ASN A 132 7.88 -8.23 0.50
C ASN A 132 7.84 -9.76 0.58
N ARG A 133 7.51 -10.31 1.75
CA ARG A 133 7.34 -11.75 1.98
C ARG A 133 6.28 -12.34 1.05
N HIS A 134 5.08 -11.75 0.99
CA HIS A 134 4.01 -12.25 0.10
C HIS A 134 4.39 -12.16 -1.38
N ILE A 135 5.07 -11.10 -1.81
CA ILE A 135 5.58 -10.97 -3.18
C ILE A 135 6.62 -12.07 -3.48
N CYS A 136 7.50 -12.38 -2.54
CA CYS A 136 8.46 -13.48 -2.66
C CYS A 136 7.73 -14.83 -2.86
N ILE A 137 6.75 -15.13 -2.00
CA ILE A 137 5.95 -16.36 -2.10
C ILE A 137 5.28 -16.48 -3.47
N ILE A 138 4.60 -15.42 -3.93
CA ILE A 138 3.95 -15.41 -5.25
C ILE A 138 4.94 -15.76 -6.36
N LYS A 139 6.16 -15.21 -6.33
CA LYS A 139 7.18 -15.48 -7.34
C LYS A 139 7.62 -16.95 -7.32
N LEU A 140 8.00 -17.46 -6.15
CA LEU A 140 8.48 -18.84 -6.02
C LEU A 140 7.38 -19.85 -6.36
N VAL A 141 6.16 -19.61 -5.88
CA VAL A 141 5.00 -20.44 -6.17
C VAL A 141 4.71 -20.46 -7.67
N ARG A 142 4.72 -19.32 -8.36
CA ARG A 142 4.52 -19.28 -9.82
C ARG A 142 5.55 -20.09 -10.60
N VAL A 143 6.82 -20.06 -10.18
CA VAL A 143 7.87 -20.87 -10.80
C VAL A 143 7.59 -22.35 -10.56
N LYS A 144 7.27 -22.74 -9.32
CA LYS A 144 7.01 -24.13 -8.98
C LYS A 144 5.76 -24.69 -9.65
N THR A 145 4.70 -23.91 -9.76
CA THR A 145 3.49 -24.30 -10.50
C THR A 145 3.82 -24.63 -11.95
N LYS A 146 4.61 -23.81 -12.63
CA LYS A 146 5.03 -24.07 -14.02
C LYS A 146 5.90 -25.32 -14.16
N GLU A 147 6.78 -25.58 -13.19
CA GLU A 147 7.55 -26.82 -13.15
C GLU A 147 6.62 -28.03 -13.03
N LEU A 148 5.64 -27.96 -12.10
CA LEU A 148 4.68 -29.04 -11.85
C LEU A 148 3.70 -29.27 -13.03
N GLU A 149 3.39 -28.23 -13.80
CA GLU A 149 2.60 -28.34 -15.03
C GLU A 149 3.19 -29.31 -16.05
N GLY A 150 4.52 -29.47 -16.09
CA GLY A 150 5.19 -30.44 -16.96
C GLY A 150 4.94 -31.90 -16.60
N TYR A 151 4.35 -32.18 -15.44
CA TYR A 151 4.03 -33.52 -14.97
C TYR A 151 2.52 -33.84 -15.04
N LYS A 152 1.71 -32.91 -15.55
CA LYS A 152 0.30 -33.15 -15.87
C LYS A 152 0.22 -34.06 -17.10
N ILE A 153 -0.78 -34.94 -17.13
CA ILE A 153 -1.12 -35.79 -18.29
C ILE A 153 -2.38 -35.26 -18.95
#